data_AF-A0A1G3R5A5-F1
#
_entry.id   AF-A0A1G3R5A5-F1
#
_cell.length_a   1.000
_cell.length_b   1.000
_cell.length_c   1.000
_cell.angle_alpha   90.00
_cell.angle_beta   90.00
_cell.angle_gamma   90.00
#
_symmetry.space_group_name_H-M   'P 1'
#
loop_
_entity.id
_entity.type
_entity.pdbx_description
1 polymer ?
#
loop_
_entity_poly.entity_id
_entity_poly.type
_entity_poly.pdbx_seq_one_letter_code
_entity_poly.pdbx_strand_id
1 'polypeptide(L)' 'MDIGIVRATAADADTIVRMIRELAESSGGKSEVDSEYVGRYLGFPGRAVLLAESTGERVGLLAFSLDPISTMPRTGA' A
#
# COMPACT_ATOMS: atom_id res chain seq x y z
N MET A 1 -17.66 -14.76 8.78
CA MET A 1 -17.08 -13.56 8.15
C MET A 1 -16.01 -14.06 7.21
N ASP A 2 -16.26 -13.96 5.91
CA ASP A 2 -15.34 -14.41 4.87
C ASP A 2 -14.54 -13.19 4.41
N ILE A 3 -13.21 -13.25 4.50
CA ILE A 3 -12.32 -12.16 4.08
C ILE A 3 -11.41 -12.72 2.99
N GLY A 4 -11.55 -12.16 1.79
CA GLY A 4 -10.63 -12.38 0.68
C GLY A 4 -9.44 -11.43 0.77
N ILE A 5 -8.26 -11.89 0.34
CA ILE A 5 -7.09 -11.02 0.17
C ILE A 5 -6.79 -10.92 -1.33
N VAL A 6 -6.81 -9.71 -1.86
CA VAL A 6 -6.52 -9.43 -3.26
C VAL A 6 -5.36 -8.47 -3.38
N ARG A 7 -4.56 -8.63 -4.44
CA ARG A 7 -3.49 -7.68 -4.75
C ARG A 7 -4.11 -6.46 -5.41
N ALA A 8 -3.79 -5.28 -4.89
CA ALA A 8 -4.22 -4.02 -5.47
C ALA A 8 -3.59 -3.78 -6.84
N THR A 9 -4.34 -3.10 -7.69
CA THR A 9 -3.96 -2.61 -9.00
C THR A 9 -4.04 -1.09 -9.04
N ALA A 10 -3.59 -0.47 -10.13
CA ALA A 10 -3.73 0.98 -10.31
C ALA A 10 -5.20 1.46 -10.28
N ALA A 11 -6.16 0.59 -10.61
CA ALA A 11 -7.59 0.92 -10.52
C ALA A 11 -8.09 1.04 -9.08
N ASP A 12 -7.36 0.50 -8.10
CA ASP A 12 -7.70 0.58 -6.68
C ASP A 12 -7.15 1.86 -6.01
N ALA A 13 -6.46 2.75 -6.76
CA ALA A 13 -5.72 3.88 -6.20
C ALA A 13 -6.59 4.79 -5.33
N ASP A 14 -7.76 5.22 -5.83
CA ASP A 14 -8.68 6.09 -5.08
C ASP A 14 -9.22 5.42 -3.81
N THR A 15 -9.48 4.10 -3.88
CA THR A 15 -9.92 3.32 -2.72
C THR A 15 -8.82 3.27 -1.65
N ILE A 16 -7.57 3.04 -2.05
CA ILE A 16 -6.42 3.03 -1.14
C ILE A 16 -6.23 4.40 -0.49
N VAL A 17 -6.32 5.49 -1.26
CA VAL A 17 -6.21 6.86 -0.75
C VAL A 17 -7.26 7.13 0.32
N ARG A 18 -8.53 6.79 0.03
CA ARG A 18 -9.63 6.92 0.99
C ARG A 18 -9.32 6.18 2.29
N MET A 19 -8.94 4.91 2.21
CA MET A 19 -8.67 4.07 3.39
C MET A 19 -7.46 4.57 4.20
N ILE A 20 -6.40 5.06 3.54
CA ILE A 20 -5.24 5.67 4.23
C ILE A 20 -5.64 6.95 4.95
N ARG A 21 -6.49 7.79 4.33
CA ARG A 21 -6.98 9.03 4.95
C ARG A 21 -7.86 8.73 6.15
N GLU A 22 -8.81 7.80 6.02
CA GLU A 22 -9.66 7.34 7.13
C GLU A 22 -8.82 6.80 8.30
N LEU A 23 -7.78 6.02 8.02
CA LEU A 23 -6.85 5.51 9.04
C LEU A 23 -6.07 6.64 9.73
N ALA A 24 -5.59 7.62 8.96
CA ALA A 24 -4.88 8.77 9.51
C ALA A 24 -5.81 9.61 10.39
N GLU A 25 -7.03 9.88 9.93
CA GLU A 25 -8.05 10.62 10.66
C GLU A 25 -8.45 9.91 11.96
N SER A 26 -8.65 8.59 11.94
CA SER A 26 -8.97 7.82 13.15
C SER A 26 -7.85 7.84 14.17
N SER A 27 -6.61 8.08 13.72
CA SER A 27 -5.41 8.20 14.55
C SER A 27 -5.11 9.65 14.97
N GLY A 28 -6.01 10.60 14.67
CA GLY A 28 -5.85 12.03 14.97
C GLY A 28 -4.88 12.77 14.04
N GLY A 29 -4.45 12.13 12.95
CA GLY A 29 -3.53 12.67 11.95
C GLY A 29 -4.21 13.10 10.65
N LYS A 30 -3.38 13.45 9.68
CA LYS A 30 -3.78 13.71 8.28
C LYS A 30 -2.78 13.02 7.36
N SER A 31 -3.26 12.52 6.23
CA SER A 31 -2.41 11.94 5.20
C SER A 31 -2.47 12.78 3.93
N GLU A 32 -1.30 13.15 3.41
CA GLU A 32 -1.15 13.87 2.13
C GLU A 32 -1.08 12.90 0.94
N VAL A 33 -1.31 11.61 1.16
CA VAL A 33 -1.31 10.61 0.08
C VAL A 33 -2.45 10.91 -0.90
N ASP A 34 -2.11 10.84 -2.20
CA ASP A 34 -3.02 10.97 -3.32
C ASP A 34 -2.89 9.78 -4.28
N SER A 35 -3.78 9.73 -5.28
CA SER A 35 -3.88 8.59 -6.20
C SER A 35 -2.68 8.50 -7.12
N GLU A 36 -2.01 9.62 -7.41
CA GLU A 36 -0.78 9.65 -8.18
C GLU A 36 0.37 8.99 -7.41
N TYR A 37 0.51 9.31 -6.13
CA TYR A 37 1.47 8.68 -5.24
C TYR A 37 1.23 7.16 -5.14
N VAL A 38 -0.03 6.75 -4.93
CA VAL A 38 -0.38 5.32 -4.87
C VAL A 38 -0.08 4.61 -6.18
N GLY A 39 -0.40 5.23 -7.33
CA GLY A 39 -0.06 4.69 -8.65
C GLY A 39 1.45 4.48 -8.83
N ARG A 40 2.27 5.48 -8.46
CA ARG A 40 3.74 5.38 -8.47
C ARG A 40 4.24 4.29 -7.53
N TYR A 41 3.65 4.15 -6.35
CA TYR A 41 4.00 3.12 -5.37
C TYR A 41 3.75 1.72 -5.92
N LEU A 42 2.57 1.48 -6.49
CA LEU A 42 2.18 0.19 -7.07
C LEU A 42 2.95 -0.16 -8.35
N GLY A 43 3.42 0.85 -9.08
CA GLY A 43 4.24 0.66 -10.29
C GLY A 43 5.69 0.25 -10.01
N PHE A 44 6.17 0.38 -8.77
CA PHE A 44 7.56 0.04 -8.45
C PHE A 44 7.73 -1.47 -8.18
N PRO A 45 8.69 -2.15 -8.83
CA PRO A 45 8.97 -3.56 -8.56
C PRO A 45 9.30 -3.83 -7.09
N GLY A 46 8.69 -4.85 -6.49
CA GLY A 46 8.90 -5.19 -5.07
C GLY A 46 8.01 -4.42 -4.09
N ARG A 47 7.16 -3.51 -4.57
CA ARG A 47 6.10 -2.88 -3.78
C ARG A 47 4.74 -3.47 -4.12
N ALA A 48 3.88 -3.58 -3.11
CA ALA A 48 2.51 -3.99 -3.29
C ALA A 48 1.62 -3.51 -2.14
N VAL A 49 0.34 -3.40 -2.45
CA VAL A 49 -0.72 -3.26 -1.46
C VAL A 49 -1.62 -4.49 -1.58
N LEU A 50 -1.92 -5.13 -0.46
CA LEU A 50 -2.94 -6.16 -0.34
C LEU A 50 -4.19 -5.51 0.23
N LEU A 51 -5.35 -5.84 -0.33
CA LEU A 51 -6.64 -5.35 0.10
C LEU A 51 -7.44 -6.52 0.68
N ALA A 52 -7.98 -6.31 1.86
CA ALA A 52 -8.94 -7.21 2.47
C ALA A 52 -10.33 -6.88 1.93
N GLU A 53 -11.00 -7.87 1.35
CA GLU A 53 -12.33 -7.75 0.77
C GLU A 53 -13.33 -8.59 1.58
N SER A 54 -14.42 -7.96 2.02
CA SER A 54 -15.56 -8.63 2.63
C SER A 54 -16.81 -8.19 1.90
N THR A 55 -17.61 -9.14 1.39
CA THR A 55 -18.90 -8.85 0.73
C THR A 55 -18.81 -7.79 -0.39
N GLY A 56 -17.72 -7.78 -1.16
CA GLY A 56 -17.48 -6.82 -2.26
C GLY A 56 -16.94 -5.46 -1.80
N GLU A 57 -16.75 -5.25 -0.51
CA GLU A 57 -16.20 -4.02 0.06
C GLU A 57 -14.75 -4.20 0.51
N ARG A 58 -13.90 -3.20 0.23
CA ARG A 58 -12.52 -3.18 0.72
C ARG A 58 -12.49 -2.62 2.15
N VAL A 59 -12.19 -3.51 3.10
CA VAL A 59 -12.32 -3.27 4.55
C VAL A 59 -10.98 -3.13 5.27
N GLY A 60 -9.87 -3.44 4.60
CA GLY A 60 -8.54 -3.29 5.17
C GLY A 60 -7.46 -3.27 4.09
N LEU A 61 -6.28 -2.76 4.44
CA LEU A 61 -5.13 -2.74 3.55
C LEU A 61 -3.84 -3.09 4.29
N LEU A 62 -2.90 -3.69 3.57
CA LEU A 62 -1.53 -3.90 3.99
C LEU A 62 -0.59 -3.46 2.86
N ALA A 63 0.18 -2.40 3.09
CA ALA A 63 1.20 -1.94 2.15
C ALA A 63 2.56 -2.48 2.57
N PHE A 64 3.33 -3.02 1.61
CA PHE A 64 4.69 -3.47 1.86
C PHE A 64 5.61 -3.13 0.68
N SER A 65 6.87 -2.85 1.02
CA SER A 65 7.93 -2.56 0.07
C SER A 65 9.15 -3.42 0.37
N LEU A 66 9.63 -4.12 -0.65
CA LEU A 66 10.90 -4.81 -0.65
C LEU A 66 11.88 -4.00 -1.47
N ASP A 67 12.61 -3.10 -0.82
CA ASP A 67 13.74 -2.43 -1.46
C ASP A 67 14.95 -3.37 -1.33
N PRO A 68 15.53 -3.85 -2.44
CA PRO A 68 16.75 -4.64 -2.37
C PRO A 68 17.81 -3.74 -1.75
N ILE A 69 18.26 -4.10 -0.54
CA ILE A 69 19.42 -3.48 0.09
C ILE A 69 20.53 -3.47 -0.96
N SER A 70 20.98 -2.25 -1.31
CA SER A 70 22.23 -2.06 -2.04
C SER A 70 23.27 -2.87 -1.29
N THR A 71 23.70 -3.98 -1.89
CA THR A 71 24.83 -4.75 -1.43
C THR A 71 26.03 -3.83 -1.60
N MET A 72 26.29 -2.99 -0.58
CA MET A 72 27.57 -2.33 -0.46
C MET A 72 28.62 -3.44 -0.56
N PRO A 73 29.59 -3.36 -1.49
CA PRO A 73 30.70 -4.29 -1.46
C PRO A 73 31.34 -4.12 -0.09
N ARG A 74 31.53 -5.22 0.64
CA ARG A 74 32.45 -5.24 1.77
C ARG A 74 33.82 -4.93 1.18
N THR A 75 34.23 -3.67 1.21
CA THR A 75 35.60 -3.29 0.95
C THR A 75 36.40 -3.94 2.06
N GLY A 76 37.13 -5.00 1.69
CA GLY A 76 38.21 -5.49 2.52
C GLY A 76 39.26 -4.39 2.66
N ALA A 77 39.66 -4.14 3.88
CA ALA A 77 40.97 -3.63 4.27
C ALA A 77 41.18 -4.01 5.74
#